data_AF-A0A193C3H5-F1
#
_entry.id   AF-A0A193C3H5-F1
#
_cell.length_a   1.000
_cell.length_b   1.000
_cell.length_c   1.000
_cell.angle_alpha   90.00
_cell.angle_beta   90.00
_cell.angle_gamma   90.00
#
_symmetry.space_group_name_H-M   'P 1'
#
loop_
_entity.id
_entity.type
_entity.pdbx_description
1 polymer ?
#
loop_
_entity_poly.entity_id
_entity_poly.type
_entity_poly.pdbx_seq_one_letter_code
_entity_poly.pdbx_strand_id
1 'polypeptide(L)'
;MDGLDRITPHLPLPRAAAEEYHDDYQRAAAGTRGRLGARITELKLAADRVLRTPVIGPRGQFMTVHEAKHRAEMLTEQIDTDELRGSLRHYRVSRSAKVLTLFGLVVVDFPVMLWLASSVFNVDWTNPLGLQLVISFVISVLATGGAATALYHLGHNQRENKDDRRRLTWRTLSRGSKLSMLAAVTLVGLIAAVMFVRVYTEGELSGLDSLAFLLAVLVAFVMLISAALVFWTAFRDGSLEQDDLRCYSAMIMRCESLRREYEVRIGELTAQLQRLEGEYPFRATVDTT
;
A
#
# COMPACT_ATOMS: atom_id res chain seq x y z
N MET A 1 7.40 56.27 41.44
CA MET A 1 8.63 56.59 40.71
C MET A 1 8.31 56.47 39.24
N ASP A 2 7.92 57.61 38.67
CA ASP A 2 7.48 57.76 37.28
C ASP A 2 8.68 57.76 36.33
N GLY A 3 8.69 56.79 35.40
CA GLY A 3 9.59 56.78 34.25
C GLY A 3 8.90 57.50 33.10
N LEU A 4 9.25 58.78 32.92
CA LEU A 4 8.77 59.66 31.86
C LEU A 4 9.11 59.12 30.46
N ASP A 5 8.06 58.89 29.69
CA ASP A 5 8.03 58.76 28.23
C ASP A 5 8.79 59.92 27.56
N ARG A 6 9.87 59.61 26.85
CA ARG A 6 10.46 60.54 25.88
C ARG A 6 9.58 60.55 24.63
N ILE A 7 8.68 61.51 24.57
CA ILE A 7 8.00 61.92 23.33
C ILE A 7 9.04 62.63 22.46
N THR A 8 9.63 61.91 21.51
CA THR A 8 10.40 62.55 20.42
C THR A 8 9.43 63.25 19.47
N PRO A 9 9.52 64.58 19.27
CA PRO A 9 8.68 65.29 18.32
C PRO A 9 9.03 64.87 16.88
N HIS A 10 8.04 64.37 16.16
CA HIS A 10 8.14 64.13 14.72
C HIS A 10 8.23 65.49 14.00
N LEU A 11 9.45 65.86 13.58
CA LEU A 11 9.66 66.96 12.66
C LEU A 11 8.96 66.66 11.32
N PRO A 12 8.15 67.58 10.77
CA PRO A 12 7.54 67.41 9.46
C PRO A 12 8.64 67.33 8.39
N LEU A 13 8.61 66.28 7.58
CA LEU A 13 9.52 66.09 6.46
C LEU A 13 9.36 67.22 5.43
N PRO A 14 10.45 67.70 4.81
CA PRO A 14 10.38 68.62 3.68
C PRO A 14 9.53 68.02 2.56
N ARG A 15 8.65 68.82 1.95
CA ARG A 15 7.68 68.40 0.91
C ARG A 15 8.33 67.61 -0.24
N ALA A 16 9.55 68.00 -0.64
CA ALA A 16 10.33 67.31 -1.66
C ALA A 16 10.78 65.90 -1.25
N ALA A 17 11.11 65.69 0.03
CA ALA A 17 11.48 64.37 0.57
C ALA A 17 10.25 63.45 0.73
N ALA A 18 9.05 64.01 0.90
CA ALA A 18 7.80 63.25 0.96
C ALA A 18 7.36 62.74 -0.43
N GLU A 19 7.60 63.52 -1.49
CA GLU A 19 7.30 63.12 -2.88
C GLU A 19 8.26 62.03 -3.37
N GLU A 20 9.57 62.18 -3.11
CA GLU A 20 10.58 61.16 -3.47
C GLU A 20 10.34 59.83 -2.74
N TYR A 21 9.96 59.89 -1.45
CA TYR A 21 9.59 58.70 -0.68
C TYR A 21 8.31 58.02 -1.20
N HIS A 22 7.34 58.79 -1.70
CA HIS A 22 6.11 58.25 -2.26
C HIS A 22 6.36 57.49 -3.58
N ASP A 23 7.20 58.05 -4.45
CA ASP A 23 7.58 57.44 -5.73
C ASP A 23 8.35 56.13 -5.55
N ASP A 24 9.33 56.09 -4.65
CA ASP A 24 10.09 54.87 -4.35
C ASP A 24 9.20 53.78 -3.74
N TYR A 25 8.26 54.17 -2.87
CA TYR A 25 7.29 53.26 -2.28
C TYR A 25 6.32 52.70 -3.34
N GLN A 26 5.82 53.54 -4.26
CA GLN A 26 4.97 53.08 -5.36
C GLN A 26 5.71 52.12 -6.30
N ARG A 27 6.98 52.36 -6.63
CA ARG A 27 7.78 51.43 -7.44
C ARG A 27 8.01 50.10 -6.73
N ALA A 28 8.33 50.12 -5.43
CA ALA A 28 8.49 48.90 -4.63
C ALA A 28 7.18 48.09 -4.51
N ALA A 29 6.04 48.79 -4.37
CA ALA A 29 4.71 48.19 -4.33
C ALA A 29 4.33 47.55 -5.67
N ALA A 30 4.56 48.25 -6.79
CA ALA A 30 4.32 47.73 -8.14
C ALA A 30 5.17 46.48 -8.43
N GLY A 31 6.45 46.48 -8.05
CA GLY A 31 7.33 45.31 -8.17
C GLY A 31 6.87 44.11 -7.32
N THR A 32 6.29 44.37 -6.16
CA THR A 32 5.74 43.32 -5.28
C THR A 32 4.44 42.72 -5.83
N ARG A 33 3.53 43.55 -6.35
CA ARG A 33 2.31 43.09 -7.05
C ARG A 33 2.66 42.25 -8.28
N GLY A 34 3.61 42.71 -9.10
CA GLY A 34 4.07 41.97 -10.27
C GLY A 34 4.61 40.58 -9.93
N ARG A 35 5.42 40.47 -8.86
CA ARG A 35 5.94 39.18 -8.37
C ARG A 35 4.83 38.25 -7.87
N LEU A 36 3.86 38.77 -7.12
CA LEU A 36 2.72 37.99 -6.64
C LEU A 36 1.85 37.48 -7.80
N GLY A 37 1.54 38.35 -8.77
CA GLY A 37 0.76 37.99 -9.97
C GLY A 37 1.47 36.93 -10.83
N ALA A 38 2.78 37.06 -11.03
CA ALA A 38 3.58 36.05 -11.71
C ALA A 38 3.54 34.70 -10.98
N ARG A 39 3.69 34.70 -9.64
CA ARG A 39 3.65 33.48 -8.84
C ARG A 39 2.29 32.79 -8.84
N ILE A 40 1.19 33.57 -8.79
CA ILE A 40 -0.17 33.05 -8.95
C ILE A 40 -0.33 32.36 -10.31
N THR A 41 0.19 32.98 -11.37
CA THR A 41 0.11 32.44 -12.74
C THR A 41 0.89 31.14 -12.87
N GLU A 42 2.10 31.09 -12.31
CA GLU A 42 2.93 29.89 -12.25
C GLU A 42 2.25 28.74 -11.50
N LEU A 43 1.64 29.02 -10.33
CA LEU A 43 0.94 28.03 -9.54
C LEU A 43 -0.33 27.51 -10.23
N LYS A 44 -1.09 28.38 -10.90
CA LYS A 44 -2.25 27.95 -11.72
C LYS A 44 -1.80 26.97 -12.80
N LEU A 45 -0.72 27.32 -13.48
CA LEU A 45 -0.16 26.50 -14.54
C LEU A 45 0.44 25.18 -14.00
N ALA A 46 1.02 25.21 -12.80
CA ALA A 46 1.46 24.00 -12.10
C ALA A 46 0.28 23.09 -11.73
N ALA A 47 -0.81 23.65 -11.18
CA ALA A 47 -2.03 22.93 -10.84
C ALA A 47 -2.65 22.24 -12.06
N ASP A 48 -2.72 22.93 -13.21
CA ASP A 48 -3.21 22.36 -14.46
C ASP A 48 -2.31 21.24 -15.00
N ARG A 49 -0.99 21.37 -14.82
CA ARG A 49 -0.01 20.34 -15.23
C ARG A 49 -0.08 19.07 -14.38
N VAL A 50 -0.53 19.14 -13.12
CA VAL A 50 -0.61 17.94 -12.25
C VAL A 50 -1.42 16.83 -12.91
N LEU A 51 -2.54 17.15 -13.56
CA LEU A 51 -3.38 16.15 -14.23
C LEU A 51 -2.77 15.56 -15.50
N ARG A 52 -1.82 16.26 -16.10
CA ARG A 52 -1.09 15.84 -17.31
C ARG A 52 0.27 15.20 -16.98
N THR A 53 0.61 15.13 -15.70
CA THR A 53 1.88 14.56 -15.28
C THR A 53 1.90 13.07 -15.61
N PRO A 54 2.95 12.56 -16.29
CA PRO A 54 3.06 11.16 -16.59
C PRO A 54 3.25 10.37 -15.29
N VAL A 55 2.51 9.28 -15.18
CA VAL A 55 2.53 8.36 -14.05
C VAL A 55 2.62 6.92 -14.56
N ILE A 56 3.22 6.05 -13.75
CA ILE A 56 3.40 4.64 -14.08
C ILE A 56 2.24 3.87 -13.45
N GLY A 57 1.43 3.22 -14.29
CA GLY A 57 0.31 2.39 -13.84
C GLY A 57 0.76 1.08 -13.20
N PRO A 58 -0.18 0.31 -12.62
CA PRO A 58 0.11 -0.92 -11.86
C PRO A 58 0.83 -2.01 -12.68
N ARG A 59 0.69 -1.97 -14.01
CA ARG A 59 1.30 -2.90 -14.96
C ARG A 59 2.53 -2.33 -15.67
N GLY A 60 3.13 -1.25 -15.16
CA GLY A 60 4.33 -0.62 -15.73
C GLY A 60 4.08 0.28 -16.94
N GLN A 61 2.82 0.51 -17.32
CA GLN A 61 2.46 1.36 -18.46
C GLN A 61 2.53 2.85 -18.10
N PHE A 62 3.10 3.66 -19.00
CA PHE A 62 3.08 5.12 -18.87
C PHE A 62 1.70 5.65 -19.26
N MET A 63 1.10 6.44 -18.38
CA MET A 63 -0.20 7.08 -18.61
C MET A 63 -0.25 8.46 -17.95
N THR A 64 -1.21 9.29 -18.32
CA THR A 64 -1.48 10.54 -17.58
C THR A 64 -2.37 10.29 -16.36
N VAL A 65 -2.39 11.20 -15.39
CA VAL A 65 -3.33 11.13 -14.26
C VAL A 65 -4.78 11.14 -14.74
N HIS A 66 -5.07 11.88 -15.81
CA HIS A 66 -6.38 11.88 -16.47
C HIS A 66 -6.77 10.49 -17.00
N GLU A 67 -5.86 9.82 -17.71
CA GLU A 67 -6.09 8.44 -18.18
C GLU A 67 -6.25 7.46 -17.02
N ALA A 68 -5.47 7.61 -15.95
CA ALA A 68 -5.61 6.79 -14.75
C ALA A 68 -6.98 6.95 -14.09
N LYS A 69 -7.50 8.18 -14.02
CA LYS A 69 -8.85 8.48 -13.53
C LYS A 69 -9.91 7.82 -14.40
N HIS A 70 -9.81 7.97 -15.72
CA HIS A 70 -10.74 7.34 -16.64
C HIS A 70 -10.72 5.81 -16.52
N ARG A 71 -9.54 5.19 -16.39
CA ARG A 71 -9.43 3.75 -16.15
C ARG A 71 -9.99 3.31 -14.80
N ALA A 72 -9.81 4.10 -13.75
CA ALA A 72 -10.40 3.83 -12.45
C ALA A 72 -11.94 3.86 -12.50
N GLU A 73 -12.51 4.83 -13.21
CA GLU A 73 -13.96 4.93 -13.43
C GLU A 73 -14.49 3.72 -14.20
N MET A 74 -13.85 3.35 -15.32
CA MET A 74 -14.25 2.15 -16.09
C MET A 74 -14.16 0.86 -15.25
N LEU A 75 -13.10 0.70 -14.45
CA LEU A 75 -12.96 -0.47 -13.57
C LEU A 75 -14.03 -0.48 -12.47
N THR A 76 -14.40 0.69 -11.95
CA THR A 76 -15.46 0.81 -10.93
C THR A 76 -16.80 0.41 -11.54
N GLU A 77 -17.15 0.95 -12.70
CA GLU A 77 -18.39 0.61 -13.41
C GLU A 77 -18.45 -0.88 -13.79
N GLN A 78 -17.33 -1.46 -14.22
CA GLN A 78 -17.25 -2.88 -14.51
C GLN A 78 -17.48 -3.73 -13.26
N ILE A 79 -16.80 -3.42 -12.15
CA ILE A 79 -16.97 -4.13 -10.88
C ILE A 79 -18.40 -4.01 -10.38
N ASP A 80 -18.98 -2.81 -10.41
CA ASP A 80 -20.36 -2.57 -9.98
C ASP A 80 -21.34 -3.38 -10.85
N THR A 81 -21.12 -3.41 -12.17
CA THR A 81 -21.94 -4.20 -13.10
C THR A 81 -21.84 -5.71 -12.81
N ASP A 82 -20.63 -6.20 -12.54
CA ASP A 82 -20.39 -7.61 -12.23
C ASP A 82 -20.99 -7.98 -10.86
N GLU A 83 -20.89 -7.11 -9.86
CA GLU A 83 -21.53 -7.28 -8.54
C GLU A 83 -23.06 -7.25 -8.64
N LEU A 84 -23.64 -6.36 -9.45
CA LEU A 84 -25.08 -6.33 -9.73
C LEU A 84 -25.58 -7.60 -10.42
N ARG A 85 -24.73 -8.25 -11.22
CA ARG A 85 -25.00 -9.58 -11.80
C ARG A 85 -24.81 -10.74 -10.81
N GLY A 86 -24.43 -10.44 -9.56
CA GLY A 86 -24.19 -11.41 -8.51
C GLY A 86 -22.81 -12.09 -8.58
N SER A 87 -21.84 -11.51 -9.30
CA SER A 87 -20.48 -12.02 -9.34
C SER A 87 -19.80 -11.86 -7.97
N LEU A 88 -19.22 -12.94 -7.47
CA LEU A 88 -18.44 -12.94 -6.22
C LEU A 88 -16.95 -12.73 -6.51
N ARG A 89 -16.56 -12.48 -7.76
CA ARG A 89 -15.17 -12.39 -8.20
C ARG A 89 -14.39 -11.29 -7.46
N HIS A 90 -15.00 -10.15 -7.19
CA HIS A 90 -14.30 -8.98 -6.62
C HIS A 90 -14.30 -8.93 -5.09
N TYR A 91 -14.97 -9.86 -4.41
CA TYR A 91 -14.97 -9.87 -2.95
C TYR A 91 -13.58 -10.23 -2.42
N ARG A 92 -13.16 -9.52 -1.36
CA ARG A 92 -11.90 -9.79 -0.66
C ARG A 92 -12.08 -10.73 0.52
N VAL A 93 -11.01 -11.44 0.84
CA VAL A 93 -10.91 -12.19 2.09
C VAL A 93 -10.54 -11.21 3.20
N SER A 94 -11.18 -11.32 4.37
CA SER A 94 -10.88 -10.47 5.51
C SER A 94 -9.40 -10.60 5.91
N ARG A 95 -8.80 -9.50 6.38
CA ARG A 95 -7.40 -9.51 6.84
C ARG A 95 -7.19 -10.51 7.97
N SER A 96 -8.16 -10.63 8.88
CA SER A 96 -8.13 -11.60 9.99
C SER A 96 -8.08 -13.03 9.50
N ALA A 97 -8.87 -13.42 8.48
CA ALA A 97 -8.83 -14.78 7.93
C ALA A 97 -7.48 -15.11 7.26
N LYS A 98 -6.85 -14.14 6.58
CA LYS A 98 -5.50 -14.33 6.02
C LYS A 98 -4.46 -14.53 7.11
N VAL A 99 -4.49 -13.68 8.14
CA VAL A 99 -3.55 -13.79 9.26
C VAL A 99 -3.77 -15.09 10.01
N LEU A 100 -5.02 -15.48 10.28
CA LEU A 100 -5.34 -16.73 10.98
C LEU A 100 -4.85 -17.96 10.20
N THR A 101 -5.04 -17.99 8.88
CA THR A 101 -4.60 -19.14 8.06
C THR A 101 -3.09 -19.23 7.95
N LEU A 102 -2.40 -18.09 7.79
CA LEU A 102 -0.94 -18.06 7.78
C LEU A 102 -0.35 -18.42 9.14
N PHE A 103 -0.88 -17.83 10.22
CA PHE A 103 -0.44 -18.09 11.58
C PHE A 103 -0.70 -19.54 11.99
N GLY A 104 -1.88 -20.09 11.66
CA GLY A 104 -2.20 -21.49 11.92
C GLY A 104 -1.23 -22.45 11.25
N LEU A 105 -0.87 -22.20 9.98
CA LEU A 105 0.16 -23.00 9.30
C LEU A 105 1.51 -22.89 10.01
N VAL A 106 1.99 -21.68 10.30
CA VAL A 106 3.31 -21.48 10.92
C VAL A 106 3.38 -22.09 12.32
N VAL A 107 2.37 -21.86 13.17
CA VAL A 107 2.37 -22.36 14.56
C VAL A 107 2.36 -23.87 14.64
N VAL A 108 1.72 -24.56 13.69
CA VAL A 108 1.69 -26.02 13.67
C VAL A 108 2.91 -26.60 12.95
N ASP A 109 3.26 -26.06 11.78
CA ASP A 109 4.34 -26.58 10.94
C ASP A 109 5.72 -26.29 11.53
N PHE A 110 5.95 -25.10 12.10
CA PHE A 110 7.28 -24.66 12.52
C PHE A 110 7.86 -25.50 13.66
N PRO A 111 7.17 -25.74 14.80
CA PRO A 111 7.73 -26.55 15.89
C PRO A 111 8.02 -27.97 15.44
N VAL A 112 7.16 -28.48 14.56
CA VAL A 112 7.35 -29.75 13.89
C VAL A 112 8.64 -29.60 13.08
N MET A 113 8.71 -28.83 12.00
CA MET A 113 9.92 -28.69 11.17
C MET A 113 11.21 -28.43 11.96
N LEU A 114 11.16 -27.65 13.04
CA LEU A 114 12.28 -27.41 13.95
C LEU A 114 12.76 -28.69 14.62
N TRP A 115 11.86 -29.47 15.21
CA TRP A 115 12.22 -30.73 15.84
C TRP A 115 12.81 -31.74 14.85
N LEU A 116 12.33 -31.80 13.59
CA LEU A 116 12.91 -32.72 12.60
C LEU A 116 14.31 -32.30 12.20
N ALA A 117 14.51 -31.01 11.94
CA ALA A 117 15.84 -30.51 11.67
C ALA A 117 16.76 -30.79 12.88
N SER A 118 16.28 -30.56 14.10
CA SER A 118 17.03 -30.86 15.32
C SER A 118 17.39 -32.33 15.47
N SER A 119 16.49 -33.25 15.10
CA SER A 119 16.75 -34.69 15.09
C SER A 119 17.80 -35.08 14.05
N VAL A 120 17.67 -34.58 12.80
CA VAL A 120 18.61 -34.85 11.70
C VAL A 120 20.01 -34.33 12.00
N PHE A 121 20.13 -33.15 12.61
CA PHE A 121 21.42 -32.56 12.96
C PHE A 121 21.94 -32.98 14.34
N ASN A 122 21.24 -33.91 15.03
CA ASN A 122 21.57 -34.38 16.38
C ASN A 122 21.85 -33.23 17.35
N VAL A 123 20.92 -32.28 17.42
CA VAL A 123 21.07 -31.04 18.19
C VAL A 123 21.14 -31.32 19.69
N ASP A 124 22.19 -30.80 20.32
CA ASP A 124 22.28 -30.72 21.77
C ASP A 124 21.47 -29.54 22.31
N TRP A 125 20.32 -29.84 22.92
CA TRP A 125 19.42 -28.86 23.52
C TRP A 125 19.98 -28.19 24.79
N THR A 126 21.07 -28.72 25.35
CA THR A 126 21.74 -28.09 26.50
C THR A 126 22.59 -26.89 26.09
N ASN A 127 22.94 -26.77 24.80
CA ASN A 127 23.66 -25.65 24.22
C ASN A 127 22.76 -24.86 23.24
N PRO A 128 21.99 -23.86 23.73
CA PRO A 128 21.02 -23.13 22.92
C PRO A 128 21.65 -22.22 21.83
N LEU A 129 22.98 -22.06 21.83
CA LEU A 129 23.71 -21.35 20.77
C LEU A 129 24.59 -22.29 19.94
N GLY A 130 24.37 -23.61 20.07
CA GLY A 130 25.05 -24.61 19.26
C GLY A 130 24.76 -24.39 17.78
N LEU A 131 25.81 -24.49 16.96
CA LEU A 131 25.73 -24.32 15.51
C LEU A 131 24.63 -25.19 14.87
N GLN A 132 24.46 -26.42 15.36
CA GLN A 132 23.43 -27.35 14.88
C GLN A 132 22.01 -26.83 15.14
N LEU A 133 21.73 -26.26 16.31
CA LEU A 133 20.40 -25.72 16.62
C LEU A 133 20.10 -24.51 15.74
N VAL A 134 21.11 -23.63 15.53
CA VAL A 134 20.97 -22.47 14.66
C VAL A 134 20.68 -22.90 13.22
N ILE A 135 21.41 -23.87 12.68
CA ILE A 135 21.19 -24.41 11.33
C ILE A 135 19.79 -25.02 11.22
N SER A 136 19.39 -25.84 12.20
CA SER A 136 18.05 -26.43 12.26
C SER A 136 16.96 -25.38 12.24
N PHE A 137 17.08 -24.36 13.09
CA PHE A 137 16.15 -23.24 13.14
C PHE A 137 16.02 -22.52 11.80
N VAL A 138 17.15 -22.17 11.18
CA VAL A 138 17.15 -21.49 9.87
C VAL A 138 16.49 -22.34 8.80
N ILE A 139 16.81 -23.64 8.72
CA ILE A 139 16.22 -24.56 7.75
C ILE A 139 14.72 -24.67 7.95
N SER A 140 14.25 -24.78 9.20
CA SER A 140 12.82 -24.90 9.51
C SER A 140 12.06 -23.62 9.18
N VAL A 141 12.62 -22.44 9.47
CA VAL A 141 12.04 -21.16 9.04
C VAL A 141 11.95 -21.10 7.51
N LEU A 142 13.01 -21.48 6.80
CA LEU A 142 13.04 -21.47 5.33
C LEU A 142 12.05 -22.47 4.73
N ALA A 143 11.90 -23.65 5.32
CA ALA A 143 10.99 -24.67 4.83
C ALA A 143 9.52 -24.25 5.05
N THR A 144 9.15 -23.86 6.27
CA THR A 144 7.79 -23.42 6.61
C THR A 144 7.43 -22.12 5.87
N GLY A 145 8.30 -21.12 5.95
CA GLY A 145 8.11 -19.82 5.30
C GLY A 145 8.14 -19.92 3.78
N GLY A 146 9.05 -20.74 3.23
CA GLY A 146 9.16 -21.00 1.80
C GLY A 146 7.93 -21.71 1.24
N ALA A 147 7.44 -22.76 1.92
CA ALA A 147 6.21 -23.45 1.55
C ALA A 147 4.98 -22.54 1.61
N ALA A 148 4.83 -21.77 2.69
CA ALA A 148 3.73 -20.81 2.85
C ALA A 148 3.77 -19.74 1.74
N THR A 149 4.94 -19.18 1.47
CA THR A 149 5.16 -18.16 0.43
C THR A 149 4.90 -18.73 -0.96
N ALA A 150 5.39 -19.94 -1.25
CA ALA A 150 5.13 -20.62 -2.52
C ALA A 150 3.63 -20.87 -2.72
N LEU A 151 2.94 -21.45 -1.73
CA LEU A 151 1.50 -21.69 -1.81
C LEU A 151 0.70 -20.40 -1.98
N TYR A 152 1.10 -19.34 -1.27
CA TYR A 152 0.49 -18.02 -1.41
C TYR A 152 0.68 -17.45 -2.82
N HIS A 153 1.90 -17.50 -3.36
CA HIS A 153 2.17 -17.03 -4.74
C HIS A 153 1.44 -17.86 -5.78
N LEU A 154 1.42 -19.19 -5.64
CA LEU A 154 0.67 -20.06 -6.54
C LEU A 154 -0.83 -19.74 -6.49
N GLY A 155 -1.40 -19.54 -5.31
CA GLY A 155 -2.79 -19.12 -5.16
C GLY A 155 -3.07 -17.74 -5.75
N HIS A 156 -2.17 -16.79 -5.55
CA HIS A 156 -2.25 -15.43 -6.09
C HIS A 156 -2.22 -15.41 -7.62
N ASN A 157 -1.29 -16.14 -8.24
CA ASN A 157 -1.18 -16.22 -9.71
C ASN A 157 -2.43 -16.82 -10.35
N GLN A 158 -3.16 -17.68 -9.64
CA GLN A 158 -4.38 -18.28 -10.14
C GLN A 158 -5.59 -17.35 -10.12
N ARG A 159 -5.51 -16.16 -9.51
CA ARG A 159 -6.62 -15.18 -9.44
C ARG A 159 -7.13 -14.76 -10.82
N GLU A 160 -6.25 -14.71 -11.82
CA GLU A 160 -6.61 -14.33 -13.20
C GLU A 160 -7.60 -15.33 -13.83
N ASN A 161 -7.54 -16.60 -13.42
CA ASN A 161 -8.31 -17.70 -14.00
C ASN A 161 -9.60 -17.99 -13.22
N LYS A 162 -10.01 -17.07 -12.35
CA LYS A 162 -11.16 -17.21 -11.46
C LYS A 162 -12.45 -16.82 -12.18
N ASP A 163 -13.44 -17.71 -12.14
CA ASP A 163 -14.80 -17.47 -12.64
C ASP A 163 -15.62 -16.59 -11.66
N ASP A 164 -16.78 -16.11 -12.10
CA ASP A 164 -17.69 -15.22 -11.36
C ASP A 164 -18.11 -15.81 -10.01
N ARG A 165 -18.18 -17.14 -9.91
CA ARG A 165 -18.50 -17.88 -8.68
C ARG A 165 -17.29 -18.18 -7.79
N ARG A 166 -16.12 -17.59 -8.06
CA ARG A 166 -14.84 -17.88 -7.39
C ARG A 166 -14.39 -19.33 -7.55
N ARG A 167 -14.62 -19.91 -8.74
CA ARG A 167 -14.25 -21.29 -9.06
C ARG A 167 -13.16 -21.31 -10.12
N LEU A 168 -12.33 -22.36 -10.09
CA LEU A 168 -11.38 -22.67 -11.15
C LEU A 168 -12.06 -23.60 -12.15
N THR A 169 -12.20 -23.14 -13.39
CA THR A 169 -12.78 -23.94 -14.47
C THR A 169 -11.66 -24.61 -15.25
N TRP A 170 -11.43 -25.91 -15.04
CA TRP A 170 -10.32 -26.66 -15.65
C TRP A 170 -10.22 -26.55 -17.18
N ARG A 171 -11.36 -26.36 -17.86
CA ARG A 171 -11.43 -26.21 -19.31
C ARG A 171 -10.85 -24.89 -19.82
N THR A 172 -10.93 -23.82 -19.02
CA THR A 172 -10.49 -22.48 -19.43
C THR A 172 -9.06 -22.16 -18.97
N LEU A 173 -8.45 -23.01 -18.13
CA LEU A 173 -7.08 -22.82 -17.65
C LEU A 173 -6.07 -22.93 -18.79
N SER A 174 -5.17 -21.93 -18.85
CA SER A 174 -3.97 -21.99 -19.68
C SER A 174 -3.07 -23.18 -19.27
N ARG A 175 -2.18 -23.62 -20.17
CA ARG A 175 -1.22 -24.70 -19.86
C ARG A 175 -0.34 -24.35 -18.66
N GLY A 176 0.09 -23.09 -18.55
CA GLY A 176 0.87 -22.60 -17.41
C GLY A 176 0.09 -22.67 -16.10
N SER A 177 -1.19 -22.29 -16.11
CA SER A 177 -2.07 -22.37 -14.94
C SER A 177 -2.37 -23.81 -14.50
N LYS A 178 -2.46 -24.75 -15.44
CA LYS A 178 -2.58 -26.18 -15.12
C LYS A 178 -1.31 -26.70 -14.45
N LEU A 179 -0.14 -26.30 -14.95
CA LEU A 179 1.15 -26.68 -14.37
C LEU A 179 1.33 -26.11 -12.96
N SER A 180 0.97 -24.84 -12.74
CA SER A 180 1.02 -24.24 -11.41
C SER A 180 0.05 -24.92 -10.43
N MET A 181 -1.15 -25.30 -10.89
CA MET A 181 -2.11 -26.04 -10.06
C MET A 181 -1.62 -27.45 -9.72
N LEU A 182 -1.00 -28.14 -10.69
CA LEU A 182 -0.34 -29.42 -10.43
C LEU A 182 0.79 -29.26 -9.41
N ALA A 183 1.63 -28.24 -9.56
CA ALA A 183 2.70 -27.94 -8.60
C ALA A 183 2.16 -27.63 -7.20
N ALA A 184 1.05 -26.90 -7.07
CA ALA A 184 0.39 -26.66 -5.78
C ALA A 184 -0.09 -27.97 -5.14
N VAL A 185 -0.78 -28.82 -5.91
CA VAL A 185 -1.28 -30.12 -5.43
C VAL A 185 -0.12 -31.03 -5.02
N THR A 186 0.95 -31.08 -5.81
CA THR A 186 2.16 -31.85 -5.50
C THR A 186 2.82 -31.32 -4.22
N LEU A 187 2.96 -30.00 -4.07
CA LEU A 187 3.56 -29.39 -2.88
C LEU A 187 2.75 -29.70 -1.61
N VAL A 188 1.42 -29.52 -1.66
CA VAL A 188 0.54 -29.86 -0.52
C VAL A 188 0.60 -31.36 -0.21
N GLY A 189 0.64 -32.21 -1.24
CA GLY A 189 0.79 -33.66 -1.07
C GLY A 189 2.11 -34.05 -0.42
N LEU A 190 3.22 -33.42 -0.82
CA LEU A 190 4.54 -33.64 -0.22
C LEU A 190 4.58 -33.20 1.25
N ILE A 191 4.01 -32.04 1.57
CA ILE A 191 3.91 -31.56 2.96
C ILE A 191 3.14 -32.58 3.81
N ALA A 192 1.98 -33.04 3.33
CA ALA A 192 1.18 -34.04 4.04
C ALA A 192 1.91 -35.38 4.20
N ALA A 193 2.62 -35.84 3.17
CA ALA A 193 3.39 -37.09 3.21
C ALA A 193 4.56 -37.02 4.19
N VAL A 194 5.32 -35.92 4.21
CA VAL A 194 6.40 -35.69 5.16
C VAL A 194 5.86 -35.68 6.59
N MET A 195 4.72 -35.02 6.82
CA MET A 195 4.08 -34.99 8.14
C MET A 195 3.57 -36.37 8.58
N PHE A 196 3.01 -37.15 7.67
CA PHE A 196 2.60 -38.52 7.95
C PHE A 196 3.78 -39.39 8.38
N VAL A 197 4.81 -39.47 7.53
CA VAL A 197 5.99 -40.33 7.79
C VAL A 197 6.59 -39.99 9.13
N ARG A 198 6.69 -38.70 9.41
CA ARG A 198 7.25 -38.22 10.66
C ARG A 198 6.45 -38.65 11.89
N VAL A 199 5.17 -38.30 11.96
CA VAL A 199 4.33 -38.61 13.13
C VAL A 199 4.24 -40.13 13.32
N TYR A 200 4.26 -40.88 12.22
CA TYR A 200 4.30 -42.34 12.25
C TYR A 200 5.60 -42.85 12.89
N THR A 201 6.77 -42.38 12.44
CA THR A 201 8.07 -42.79 13.02
C THR A 201 8.19 -42.44 14.50
N GLU A 202 7.71 -41.27 14.93
CA GLU A 202 7.69 -40.86 16.34
C GLU A 202 6.76 -41.74 17.18
N GLY A 203 5.59 -42.09 16.64
CA GLY A 203 4.63 -42.95 17.31
C GLY A 203 5.10 -44.40 17.45
N GLU A 204 5.80 -44.93 16.43
CA GLU A 204 6.43 -46.26 16.46
C GLU A 204 7.55 -46.32 17.51
N LEU A 205 8.41 -45.30 17.55
CA LEU A 205 9.46 -45.18 18.59
C LEU A 205 8.89 -45.08 20.01
N SER A 206 7.65 -44.61 20.15
CA SER A 206 6.95 -44.52 21.44
C SER A 206 6.25 -45.83 21.85
N GLY A 207 6.31 -46.89 21.02
CA GLY A 207 5.69 -48.19 21.29
C GLY A 207 4.16 -48.21 21.16
N LEU A 208 3.58 -47.27 20.40
CA LEU A 208 2.14 -47.09 20.25
C LEU A 208 1.67 -47.44 18.82
N ASP A 209 2.14 -48.53 18.23
CA ASP A 209 2.05 -48.85 16.80
C ASP A 209 0.65 -48.66 16.18
N SER A 210 -0.42 -49.10 16.85
CA SER A 210 -1.80 -48.96 16.35
C SER A 210 -2.33 -47.52 16.45
N LEU A 211 -1.89 -46.75 17.46
CA LEU A 211 -2.30 -45.36 17.67
C LEU A 211 -1.44 -44.39 16.85
N ALA A 212 -0.18 -44.74 16.60
CA ALA A 212 0.78 -44.00 15.79
C ALA A 212 0.28 -43.75 14.38
N PHE A 213 -0.23 -44.80 13.72
CA PHE A 213 -0.80 -44.68 12.37
C PHE A 213 -2.00 -43.72 12.35
N LEU A 214 -2.95 -43.88 13.29
CA LEU A 214 -4.15 -43.04 13.34
C LEU A 214 -3.80 -41.57 13.60
N LEU A 215 -2.87 -41.31 14.53
CA LEU A 215 -2.38 -39.97 14.82
C LEU A 215 -1.67 -39.36 13.60
N ALA A 216 -0.84 -40.14 12.91
CA ALA A 216 -0.13 -39.70 11.71
C ALA A 216 -1.08 -39.31 10.59
N VAL A 217 -2.11 -40.10 10.32
CA VAL A 217 -3.14 -39.77 9.33
C VAL A 217 -3.89 -38.49 9.73
N LEU A 218 -4.29 -38.37 10.99
CA LEU A 218 -5.03 -37.20 11.49
C LEU A 218 -4.20 -35.92 11.34
N VAL A 219 -2.95 -35.93 11.78
CA VAL A 219 -2.05 -34.77 11.69
C VAL A 219 -1.75 -34.42 10.24
N ALA A 220 -1.43 -35.40 9.40
CA ALA A 220 -1.20 -35.17 7.98
C ALA A 220 -2.42 -34.56 7.28
N PHE A 221 -3.63 -34.99 7.64
CA PHE A 221 -4.87 -34.43 7.11
C PHE A 221 -5.12 -32.99 7.57
N VAL A 222 -4.89 -32.68 8.85
CA VAL A 222 -4.98 -31.30 9.37
C VAL A 222 -3.97 -30.38 8.67
N MET A 223 -2.76 -30.87 8.43
CA MET A 223 -1.72 -30.13 7.72
C MET A 223 -2.07 -29.92 6.25
N LEU A 224 -2.63 -30.93 5.58
CA LEU A 224 -3.13 -30.83 4.21
C LEU A 224 -4.21 -29.76 4.10
N ILE A 225 -5.18 -29.74 5.02
CA ILE A 225 -6.23 -28.71 5.05
C ILE A 225 -5.62 -27.33 5.29
N SER A 226 -4.70 -27.18 6.25
CA SER A 226 -4.06 -25.90 6.56
C SER A 226 -3.29 -25.34 5.36
N ALA A 227 -2.49 -26.17 4.69
CA ALA A 227 -1.76 -25.80 3.48
C ALA A 227 -2.72 -25.45 2.32
N ALA A 228 -3.78 -26.24 2.13
CA ALA A 228 -4.81 -25.94 1.14
C ALA A 228 -5.54 -24.62 1.44
N LEU A 229 -5.80 -24.31 2.72
CA LEU A 229 -6.41 -23.06 3.13
C LEU A 229 -5.53 -21.86 2.77
N VAL A 230 -4.21 -21.92 2.97
CA VAL A 230 -3.29 -20.84 2.55
C VAL A 230 -3.37 -20.59 1.05
N PHE A 231 -3.39 -21.65 0.25
CA PHE A 231 -3.60 -21.52 -1.20
C PHE A 231 -4.97 -20.90 -1.52
N TRP A 232 -6.04 -21.41 -0.92
CA TRP A 232 -7.41 -20.94 -1.18
C TRP A 232 -7.67 -19.52 -0.71
N THR A 233 -7.10 -19.09 0.42
CA THR A 233 -7.23 -17.70 0.88
C THR A 233 -6.51 -16.75 -0.06
N ALA A 234 -5.32 -17.12 -0.55
CA ALA A 234 -4.60 -16.35 -1.55
C ALA A 234 -5.37 -16.27 -2.88
N PHE A 235 -5.96 -17.38 -3.34
CA PHE A 235 -6.75 -17.45 -4.58
C PHE A 235 -8.07 -16.66 -4.49
N ARG A 236 -8.78 -16.73 -3.35
CA ARG A 236 -10.09 -16.09 -3.19
C ARG A 236 -10.03 -14.59 -2.94
N ASP A 237 -8.85 -14.08 -2.65
CA ASP A 237 -8.67 -12.70 -2.22
C ASP A 237 -8.72 -11.71 -3.38
N GLY A 238 -9.91 -11.14 -3.59
CA GLY A 238 -10.13 -10.06 -4.56
C GLY A 238 -9.85 -10.50 -6.00
N SER A 239 -9.84 -9.52 -6.89
CA SER A 239 -9.49 -9.71 -8.29
C SER A 239 -8.37 -8.74 -8.68
N LEU A 240 -7.70 -9.01 -9.80
CA LEU A 240 -6.65 -8.13 -10.32
C LEU A 240 -7.19 -6.74 -10.64
N GLU A 241 -8.42 -6.65 -11.15
CA GLU A 241 -9.11 -5.39 -11.44
C GLU A 241 -9.25 -4.53 -10.17
N GLN A 242 -9.52 -5.16 -9.03
CA GLN A 242 -9.69 -4.47 -7.76
C GLN A 242 -8.36 -4.03 -7.12
N ASP A 243 -7.25 -4.70 -7.46
CA ASP A 243 -5.91 -4.30 -7.07
C ASP A 243 -5.42 -3.15 -7.97
N ASP A 244 -5.70 -3.22 -9.27
CA ASP A 244 -5.46 -2.13 -10.24
C ASP A 244 -6.24 -0.87 -9.85
N LEU A 245 -7.53 -1.01 -9.50
CA LEU A 245 -8.37 0.10 -9.04
C LEU A 245 -7.77 0.77 -7.79
N ARG A 246 -7.34 0.00 -6.79
CA ARG A 246 -6.69 0.55 -5.59
C ARG A 246 -5.43 1.34 -5.93
N CYS A 247 -4.62 0.83 -6.84
CA CYS A 247 -3.41 1.50 -7.28
C CYS A 247 -3.76 2.85 -7.94
N TYR A 248 -4.71 2.86 -8.88
CA TYR A 248 -5.17 4.10 -9.51
C TYR A 248 -5.76 5.07 -8.50
N SER A 249 -6.64 4.63 -7.60
CA SER A 249 -7.23 5.50 -6.57
C SER A 249 -6.17 6.14 -5.68
N ALA A 250 -5.17 5.38 -5.22
CA ALA A 250 -4.07 5.91 -4.40
C ALA A 250 -3.26 6.98 -5.16
N MET A 251 -3.00 6.74 -6.44
CA MET A 251 -2.28 7.68 -7.30
C MET A 251 -3.09 8.97 -7.55
N ILE A 252 -4.38 8.83 -7.87
CA ILE A 252 -5.30 9.96 -8.08
C ILE A 252 -5.39 10.79 -6.81
N MET A 253 -5.59 10.18 -5.64
CA MET A 253 -5.65 10.90 -4.36
C MET A 253 -4.40 11.74 -4.10
N ARG A 254 -3.21 11.21 -4.42
CA ARG A 254 -1.94 11.94 -4.27
C ARG A 254 -1.85 13.14 -5.22
N CYS A 255 -2.29 12.98 -6.47
CA CYS A 255 -2.29 14.09 -7.43
C CYS A 255 -3.34 15.14 -7.08
N GLU A 256 -4.53 14.73 -6.64
CA GLU A 256 -5.57 15.65 -6.18
C GLU A 256 -5.15 16.41 -4.92
N SER A 257 -4.45 15.77 -3.98
CA SER A 257 -3.94 16.48 -2.80
C SER A 257 -2.93 17.56 -3.17
N LEU A 258 -2.01 17.27 -4.10
CA LEU A 258 -1.05 18.25 -4.61
C LEU A 258 -1.74 19.40 -5.34
N ARG A 259 -2.76 19.10 -6.15
CA ARG A 259 -3.55 20.13 -6.82
C ARG A 259 -4.26 21.04 -5.81
N ARG A 260 -4.88 20.48 -4.76
CA ARG A 260 -5.53 21.25 -3.70
C ARG A 260 -4.54 22.14 -2.96
N GLU A 261 -3.33 21.67 -2.71
CA GLU A 261 -2.26 22.48 -2.10
C GLU A 261 -1.93 23.71 -2.97
N TYR A 262 -1.80 23.54 -4.29
CA TYR A 262 -1.61 24.66 -5.20
C TYR A 262 -2.80 25.62 -5.22
N GLU A 263 -4.03 25.11 -5.23
CA GLU A 263 -5.25 25.92 -5.19
C GLU A 263 -5.35 26.76 -3.90
N VAL A 264 -5.03 26.17 -2.75
CA VAL A 264 -4.95 26.90 -1.47
C VAL A 264 -3.90 28.00 -1.53
N ARG A 265 -2.70 27.69 -2.05
CA ARG A 265 -1.61 28.68 -2.14
C ARG A 265 -1.94 29.82 -3.10
N ILE A 266 -2.64 29.54 -4.20
CA ILE A 266 -3.19 30.56 -5.11
C ILE A 266 -4.18 31.46 -4.37
N GLY A 267 -5.08 30.88 -3.57
CA GLY A 267 -6.03 31.64 -2.75
C GLY A 267 -5.34 32.58 -1.77
N GLU A 268 -4.34 32.08 -1.03
CA GLU A 268 -3.54 32.89 -0.10
C GLU A 268 -2.85 34.08 -0.78
N LEU A 269 -2.18 33.83 -1.91
CA LEU A 269 -1.48 34.88 -2.66
C LEU A 269 -2.45 35.89 -3.28
N THR A 270 -3.62 35.44 -3.74
CA THR A 270 -4.68 36.31 -4.28
C THR A 270 -5.23 37.22 -3.18
N ALA A 271 -5.46 36.69 -1.98
CA ALA A 271 -5.90 37.49 -0.83
C ALA A 271 -4.83 38.48 -0.35
N GLN A 272 -3.54 38.14 -0.46
CA GLN A 272 -2.45 39.10 -0.20
C GLN A 272 -2.41 40.22 -1.25
N LEU A 273 -2.58 39.88 -2.52
CA LEU A 273 -2.61 40.85 -3.61
C LEU A 273 -3.80 41.80 -3.47
N GLN A 274 -4.99 41.30 -3.15
CA GLN A 274 -6.18 42.12 -2.89
C GLN A 274 -5.99 43.04 -1.68
N ARG A 275 -5.33 42.60 -0.61
CA ARG A 275 -4.99 43.46 0.53
C ARG A 275 -4.05 44.60 0.09
N LEU A 276 -3.02 44.28 -0.68
CA LEU A 276 -2.10 45.29 -1.24
C LEU A 276 -2.76 46.22 -2.27
N GLU A 277 -3.91 45.87 -2.84
CA GLU A 277 -4.69 46.76 -3.70
C GLU A 277 -5.66 47.63 -2.87
N GLY A 278 -6.32 47.03 -1.86
CA GLY A 278 -7.29 47.68 -0.98
C GLY A 278 -6.67 48.59 0.09
N GLU A 279 -5.38 48.47 0.39
CA GLU A 279 -4.65 49.33 1.34
C GLU A 279 -4.16 50.65 0.67
N TYR A 280 -4.30 50.78 -0.65
CA TYR A 280 -3.84 51.94 -1.44
C TYR A 280 -4.88 53.01 -1.87
N PRO A 281 -6.19 52.96 -1.55
CA PRO A 281 -7.09 54.06 -1.90
C PRO A 281 -7.10 55.23 -0.89
N PHE A 282 -6.30 55.22 0.20
CA PHE A 282 -6.48 56.17 1.30
C PHE A 282 -5.17 56.83 1.79
N ARG A 283 -4.63 57.79 1.03
CA ARG A 283 -3.82 58.90 1.59
C ARG A 283 -3.56 60.05 0.60
N ALA A 284 -4.62 60.47 -0.11
CA ALA A 284 -4.63 61.72 -0.87
C ALA A 284 -5.81 62.61 -0.43
N THR A 285 -6.03 62.74 0.88
CA THR A 285 -6.71 63.92 1.43
C THR A 285 -5.62 64.77 2.06
N VAL A 286 -4.94 65.54 1.21
CA VAL A 286 -4.17 66.70 1.66
C VAL A 286 -5.21 67.74 2.02
N ASP A 287 -5.41 67.95 3.33
CA ASP A 287 -6.14 69.09 3.85
C ASP A 287 -5.49 70.37 3.32
N THR A 288 -6.14 71.01 2.36
CA THR A 288 -5.85 72.39 1.97
C THR A 288 -6.74 73.31 2.81
N THR A 289 -6.23 73.72 3.96
CA THR A 289 -6.63 74.96 4.65
C THR A 289 -5.42 75.84 4.83
#